data_AF-A0A3D2L7X8-F1
#
_entry.id   AF-A0A3D2L7X8-F1
#
_cell.length_a   1.000
_cell.length_b   1.000
_cell.length_c   1.000
_cell.angle_alpha   90.00
_cell.angle_beta   90.00
_cell.angle_gamma   90.00
#
_symmetry.space_group_name_H-M   'P 1'
#
loop_
_entity.id
_entity.type
_entity.pdbx_description
1 polymer ?
#
loop_
_entity_poly.entity_id
_entity_poly.type
_entity_poly.pdbx_seq_one_letter_code
_entity_poly.pdbx_strand_id
1 'polypeptide(L)'
;MKHLPYILPALLLGACGADIQPEEPATPREIHERVLVMDSHLDTPANFSKPDFDILADNPSRIGQVQVDLPKMERGGLDGGFWVIFTPQGPLDEASYEAAKQAAFTRSDDILAMVEAHPDAFELAYTADDAERIVAEGKRIVFQSIENSYP
;
A
#
# COMPACT_ATOMS: atom_id res chain seq x y z
N MET A 1 -38.71 74.49 -26.93
CA MET A 1 -37.68 74.46 -25.86
C MET A 1 -37.46 73.00 -25.50
N LYS A 2 -36.19 72.64 -25.26
CA LYS A 2 -35.60 71.29 -25.39
C LYS A 2 -36.26 70.23 -24.48
N HIS A 3 -36.63 69.08 -25.05
CA HIS A 3 -36.90 67.85 -24.29
C HIS A 3 -35.66 66.96 -24.38
N LEU A 4 -35.00 66.77 -23.24
CA LEU A 4 -33.79 65.96 -23.07
C LEU A 4 -34.23 64.59 -22.53
N PRO A 5 -34.03 63.47 -23.25
CA PRO A 5 -34.33 62.15 -22.70
C PRO A 5 -33.25 61.74 -21.71
N TYR A 6 -33.67 61.33 -20.52
CA TYR A 6 -32.83 60.72 -19.50
C TYR A 6 -32.36 59.35 -19.97
N ILE A 7 -31.09 59.21 -20.32
CA ILE A 7 -30.43 57.91 -20.49
C ILE A 7 -29.96 57.49 -19.09
N LEU A 8 -30.66 56.51 -18.53
CA LEU A 8 -30.29 55.82 -17.31
C LEU A 8 -29.07 54.91 -17.60
N PRO A 9 -27.96 54.98 -16.87
CA PRO A 9 -26.91 53.98 -16.98
C PRO A 9 -27.37 52.75 -16.19
N ALA A 10 -27.76 51.68 -16.89
CA ALA A 10 -27.98 50.38 -16.25
C ALA A 10 -26.61 49.79 -15.88
N LEU A 11 -26.15 50.14 -14.67
CA LEU A 11 -25.01 49.54 -13.99
C LEU A 11 -25.26 48.03 -13.79
N LEU A 12 -24.33 47.23 -14.32
CA LEU A 12 -23.77 46.00 -13.76
C LEU A 12 -24.55 45.35 -12.59
N LEU A 13 -25.40 44.37 -12.91
CA LEU A 13 -25.87 43.34 -11.96
C LEU A 13 -25.72 41.97 -12.64
N GLY A 14 -24.51 41.43 -12.62
CA GLY A 14 -24.20 40.14 -13.21
C GLY A 14 -23.11 39.37 -12.47
N ALA A 15 -22.98 39.58 -11.15
CA ALA A 15 -21.95 38.93 -10.35
C ALA A 15 -22.43 38.66 -8.92
N CYS A 16 -23.42 37.78 -8.77
CA CYS A 16 -23.73 37.10 -7.49
C CYS A 16 -24.59 35.88 -7.82
N GLY A 17 -23.92 34.82 -8.26
CA GLY A 17 -24.50 33.53 -8.56
C GLY A 17 -23.37 32.53 -8.74
N ALA A 18 -22.49 32.42 -7.74
CA ALA A 18 -21.73 31.20 -7.62
C ALA A 18 -22.77 30.13 -7.28
N ASP A 19 -23.20 29.38 -8.29
CA ASP A 19 -23.91 28.13 -8.08
C ASP A 19 -22.98 27.27 -7.23
N ILE A 20 -23.21 27.27 -5.92
CA ILE A 20 -22.64 26.27 -5.02
C ILE A 20 -23.38 24.99 -5.37
N GLN A 21 -22.92 24.31 -6.42
CA GLN A 21 -23.29 22.93 -6.69
C GLN A 21 -22.91 22.14 -5.42
N PRO A 22 -23.82 21.34 -4.84
CA PRO A 22 -23.45 20.43 -3.78
C PRO A 22 -22.28 19.58 -4.28
N GLU A 23 -21.17 19.55 -3.55
CA GLU A 23 -20.09 18.63 -3.85
C GLU A 23 -20.66 17.22 -3.69
N GLU A 24 -20.79 16.50 -4.81
CA GLU A 24 -21.20 15.09 -4.78
C GLU A 24 -20.20 14.32 -3.91
N PRO A 25 -20.68 13.45 -3.01
CA PRO A 25 -19.79 12.71 -2.13
C PRO A 25 -18.86 11.83 -2.97
N ALA A 26 -17.57 11.82 -2.61
CA ALA A 26 -16.58 10.97 -3.27
C ALA A 26 -17.01 9.49 -3.21
N THR A 27 -16.85 8.80 -4.34
CA THR A 27 -17.06 7.36 -4.44
C THR A 27 -16.03 6.63 -3.58
N PRO A 28 -16.31 5.37 -3.15
CA PRO A 28 -15.33 4.58 -2.41
C PRO A 28 -13.98 4.43 -3.13
N ARG A 29 -13.98 4.36 -4.46
CA ARG A 29 -12.75 4.30 -5.26
C ARG A 29 -11.95 5.61 -5.16
N GLU A 30 -12.61 6.76 -5.28
CA GLU A 30 -11.95 8.06 -5.14
C GLU A 30 -11.41 8.29 -3.73
N ILE A 31 -12.08 7.76 -2.70
CA ILE A 31 -11.54 7.78 -1.32
C ILE A 31 -10.31 6.88 -1.23
N HIS A 32 -10.40 5.65 -1.75
CA HIS A 32 -9.31 4.67 -1.73
C HIS A 32 -8.04 5.20 -2.40
N GLU A 33 -8.17 5.90 -3.53
CA GLU A 33 -7.03 6.49 -4.26
C GLU A 33 -6.40 7.70 -3.55
N ARG A 34 -7.04 8.26 -2.51
CA ARG A 34 -6.55 9.43 -1.77
C ARG A 34 -5.88 9.08 -0.44
N VAL A 35 -6.01 7.83 0.02
CA VAL A 35 -5.51 7.40 1.33
C VAL A 35 -4.34 6.43 1.15
N LEU A 36 -3.41 6.44 2.11
CA LEU A 36 -2.39 5.42 2.22
C LEU A 36 -3.03 4.12 2.72
N VAL A 37 -2.91 3.05 1.94
CA VAL A 37 -3.51 1.73 2.24
C VAL A 37 -2.44 0.75 2.65
N MET A 38 -2.56 0.22 3.87
CA MET A 38 -1.59 -0.70 4.43
C MET A 38 -2.28 -1.94 5.00
N ASP A 39 -1.67 -3.11 4.81
CA ASP A 39 -2.07 -4.36 5.46
C ASP A 39 -1.12 -4.68 6.62
N SER A 40 -1.68 -5.02 7.78
CA SER A 40 -0.91 -5.34 8.99
C SER A 40 -0.30 -6.75 8.99
N HIS A 41 -0.64 -7.61 8.02
CA HIS A 41 -0.22 -9.01 8.03
C HIS A 41 -0.16 -9.63 6.62
N LEU A 42 1.00 -9.54 5.98
CA LEU A 42 1.26 -10.10 4.65
C LEU A 42 2.15 -11.35 4.75
N ASP A 43 1.54 -12.53 4.66
CA ASP A 43 2.23 -13.84 4.60
C ASP A 43 2.93 -14.13 3.25
N THR A 44 2.92 -13.16 2.33
CA THR A 44 3.57 -13.25 1.01
C THR A 44 5.01 -13.79 1.05
N PRO A 45 5.86 -13.45 2.04
CA PRO A 45 7.21 -14.00 2.15
C PRO A 45 7.28 -15.54 2.16
N ALA A 46 6.22 -16.25 2.57
CA ALA A 46 6.16 -17.70 2.48
C ALA A 46 6.21 -18.26 1.05
N ASN A 47 6.10 -17.40 0.04
CA ASN A 47 6.20 -17.76 -1.37
C ASN A 47 7.59 -17.52 -1.98
N PHE A 48 8.47 -16.76 -1.35
CA PHE A 48 9.72 -16.29 -1.99
C PHE A 48 10.69 -17.40 -2.38
N SER A 49 10.68 -18.51 -1.64
CA SER A 49 11.50 -19.68 -1.95
C SER A 49 10.87 -20.62 -3.01
N LYS A 50 9.66 -20.32 -3.51
CA LYS A 50 8.96 -21.18 -4.47
C LYS A 50 9.45 -20.89 -5.89
N PRO A 51 9.81 -21.91 -6.69
CA PRO A 51 10.38 -21.71 -8.02
C PRO A 51 9.38 -21.15 -9.05
N ASP A 52 8.08 -21.23 -8.77
CA ASP A 52 6.98 -20.77 -9.61
C ASP A 52 6.36 -19.45 -9.14
N PHE A 53 6.99 -18.77 -8.17
CA PHE A 53 6.56 -17.47 -7.68
C PHE A 53 7.47 -16.35 -8.20
N ASP A 54 6.86 -15.27 -8.65
CA ASP A 54 7.54 -14.01 -8.98
C ASP A 54 6.71 -12.86 -8.43
N ILE A 55 7.32 -12.02 -7.57
CA ILE A 55 6.64 -10.89 -6.95
C ILE A 55 6.23 -9.81 -7.96
N LEU A 56 6.89 -9.75 -9.12
CA LEU A 56 6.57 -8.81 -10.20
C LEU A 56 5.57 -9.38 -11.22
N ALA A 57 5.28 -10.69 -11.18
CA ALA A 57 4.32 -11.33 -12.07
C ALA A 57 2.89 -11.24 -11.53
N ASP A 58 1.89 -11.23 -12.42
CA ASP A 58 0.48 -11.38 -12.03
C ASP A 58 0.19 -12.87 -11.81
N ASN A 59 0.57 -13.37 -10.62
CA ASN A 59 0.48 -14.79 -10.30
C ASN A 59 -0.98 -15.30 -10.37
N PRO A 60 -1.21 -16.58 -10.72
CA PRO A 60 -2.56 -17.13 -10.79
C PRO A 60 -3.35 -16.93 -9.50
N SER A 61 -4.54 -16.34 -9.62
CA SER A 61 -5.46 -16.20 -8.50
C SER A 61 -6.35 -17.44 -8.39
N ARG A 62 -6.12 -18.26 -7.36
CA ARG A 62 -7.06 -19.31 -6.93
C ARG A 62 -7.13 -19.32 -5.40
N ILE A 63 -8.23 -19.83 -4.85
CA ILE A 63 -8.37 -20.00 -3.39
C ILE A 63 -7.18 -20.84 -2.88
N GLY A 64 -6.47 -20.32 -1.88
CA GLY A 64 -5.28 -20.95 -1.31
C GLY A 64 -3.98 -20.75 -2.10
N GLN A 65 -3.95 -19.87 -3.10
CA GLN A 65 -2.74 -19.49 -3.84
C GLN A 65 -2.29 -18.05 -3.50
N VAL A 66 -1.32 -17.54 -4.26
CA VAL A 66 -0.77 -16.18 -4.12
C VAL A 66 -1.88 -15.13 -4.20
N GLN A 67 -2.02 -14.33 -3.15
CA GLN A 67 -3.01 -13.25 -3.07
C GLN A 67 -2.37 -11.86 -3.27
N VAL A 68 -1.05 -11.77 -3.12
CA VAL A 68 -0.28 -10.53 -3.12
C VAL A 68 0.92 -10.70 -4.04
N ASP A 69 0.95 -9.84 -5.05
CA ASP A 69 2.08 -9.55 -5.93
C ASP A 69 1.94 -8.11 -6.42
N LEU A 70 3.00 -7.53 -6.99
CA LEU A 70 3.01 -6.12 -7.37
C LEU A 70 1.83 -5.75 -8.31
N PRO A 71 1.50 -6.53 -9.36
CA PRO A 71 0.33 -6.20 -10.20
C PRO A 71 -1.00 -6.21 -9.46
N LYS A 72 -1.19 -7.10 -8.47
CA LYS A 72 -2.37 -7.09 -7.60
C LYS A 72 -2.37 -5.91 -6.65
N MET A 73 -1.21 -5.55 -6.09
CA MET A 73 -1.06 -4.38 -5.21
C MET A 73 -1.42 -3.10 -5.97
N GLU A 74 -0.91 -2.92 -7.18
CA GLU A 74 -1.22 -1.78 -8.04
C GLU A 74 -2.71 -1.69 -8.39
N ARG A 75 -3.30 -2.79 -8.85
CA ARG A 75 -4.72 -2.85 -9.21
C ARG A 75 -5.64 -2.68 -8.00
N GLY A 76 -5.22 -3.20 -6.85
CA GLY A 76 -5.93 -3.11 -5.58
C GLY A 76 -5.76 -1.77 -4.88
N GLY A 77 -4.73 -0.99 -5.24
CA GLY A 77 -4.31 0.21 -4.52
C GLY A 77 -3.82 -0.14 -3.10
N LEU A 78 -2.98 -1.17 -2.97
CA LEU A 78 -2.29 -1.49 -1.72
C LEU A 78 -0.89 -0.88 -1.76
N ASP A 79 -0.60 0.04 -0.85
CA ASP A 79 0.66 0.75 -0.81
C ASP A 79 1.77 -0.02 -0.08
N GLY A 80 1.42 -1.05 0.67
CA GLY A 80 2.37 -1.95 1.30
C GLY A 80 1.87 -2.50 2.62
N GLY A 81 2.77 -2.90 3.50
CA GLY A 81 2.37 -3.56 4.74
C GLY A 81 3.49 -4.14 5.57
N PHE A 82 3.08 -5.00 6.49
CA PHE A 82 3.96 -5.76 7.35
C PHE A 82 4.15 -7.16 6.78
N TRP A 83 5.33 -7.42 6.26
CA TRP A 83 5.74 -8.67 5.61
C TRP A 83 6.26 -9.63 6.66
N VAL A 84 5.59 -10.77 6.76
CA VAL A 84 5.63 -11.61 7.97
C VAL A 84 6.80 -12.60 7.95
N ILE A 85 7.59 -12.55 9.02
CA ILE A 85 8.54 -13.59 9.42
C ILE A 85 7.76 -14.59 10.29
N PHE A 86 7.04 -15.49 9.62
CA PHE A 86 6.25 -16.53 10.29
C PHE A 86 7.10 -17.76 10.62
N THR A 87 6.96 -18.26 11.85
CA THR A 87 7.51 -19.56 12.26
C THR A 87 6.42 -20.45 12.87
N PRO A 88 6.22 -21.70 12.42
CA PRO A 88 5.25 -22.59 13.05
C PRO A 88 5.69 -22.98 14.47
N GLN A 89 4.73 -23.26 15.34
CA GLN A 89 5.01 -23.76 16.69
C GLN A 89 5.65 -25.15 16.65
N GLY A 90 6.70 -25.35 17.45
CA GLY A 90 7.37 -26.64 17.63
C GLY A 90 7.45 -27.11 19.10
N PRO A 91 8.14 -28.23 19.36
CA PRO A 91 8.43 -28.73 20.71
C PRO A 91 9.24 -27.75 21.58
N LEU A 92 9.11 -27.81 22.91
CA LEU A 92 9.84 -26.90 23.81
C LEU A 92 11.21 -27.48 24.19
N ASP A 93 12.11 -27.57 23.21
CA ASP A 93 13.48 -28.05 23.36
C ASP A 93 14.51 -27.24 22.56
N GLU A 94 15.76 -27.29 23.00
CA GLU A 94 16.86 -26.49 22.45
C GLU A 94 17.07 -26.68 20.94
N ALA A 95 16.95 -27.92 20.46
CA ALA A 95 17.15 -28.23 19.06
C ALA A 95 16.04 -27.60 18.19
N SER A 96 14.80 -27.64 18.68
CA SER A 96 13.65 -27.06 17.98
C SER A 96 13.68 -25.53 18.00
N TYR A 97 14.14 -24.91 19.10
CA TYR A 97 14.35 -23.46 19.17
C TYR A 97 15.42 -22.99 18.18
N GLU A 98 16.58 -23.66 18.13
CA GLU A 98 17.64 -23.28 17.18
C GLU A 98 17.18 -23.42 15.73
N ALA A 99 16.45 -24.50 15.40
CA ALA A 99 15.87 -24.66 14.07
C ALA A 99 14.86 -23.57 13.72
N ALA A 100 14.00 -23.19 14.67
CA ALA A 100 13.02 -22.10 14.52
C ALA A 100 13.70 -20.75 14.27
N LYS A 101 14.76 -20.45 15.03
CA LYS A 101 15.59 -19.26 14.85
C LYS A 101 16.26 -19.18 13.49
N GLN A 102 16.85 -20.28 13.01
CA GLN A 102 17.43 -20.31 11.66
C GLN A 102 16.37 -20.07 10.59
N ALA A 103 15.19 -20.67 10.72
CA ALA A 103 14.09 -20.45 9.79
C ALA A 103 13.60 -18.99 9.78
N ALA A 104 13.50 -18.36 10.96
CA ALA A 104 13.13 -16.95 11.08
C ALA A 104 14.16 -16.03 10.40
N PHE A 105 15.46 -16.28 10.59
CA PHE A 105 16.50 -15.51 9.90
C PHE A 105 16.48 -15.73 8.40
N THR A 106 16.36 -16.96 7.92
CA THR A 106 16.20 -17.22 6.48
C THR A 106 15.03 -16.44 5.89
N ARG A 107 13.89 -16.43 6.58
CA ARG A 107 12.72 -15.67 6.11
C ARG A 107 12.95 -14.16 6.13
N SER A 108 13.64 -13.64 7.14
CA SER A 108 14.06 -12.24 7.18
C SER A 108 14.96 -11.90 5.98
N ASP A 109 15.94 -12.75 5.68
CA ASP A 109 16.86 -12.60 4.57
C ASP A 109 16.13 -12.66 3.22
N ASP A 110 15.13 -13.54 3.07
CA ASP A 110 14.29 -13.59 1.86
C ASP A 110 13.57 -12.26 1.61
N ILE A 111 13.06 -11.60 2.67
CA ILE A 111 12.41 -10.28 2.56
C ILE A 111 13.43 -9.21 2.14
N LEU A 112 14.61 -9.20 2.77
CA LEU A 112 15.68 -8.26 2.42
C LEU A 112 16.12 -8.44 0.97
N ALA A 113 16.35 -9.69 0.55
CA ALA A 113 16.75 -10.02 -0.82
C ALA A 113 15.70 -9.60 -1.86
N MET A 114 14.41 -9.75 -1.55
CA MET A 114 13.32 -9.28 -2.43
C MET A 114 13.38 -7.76 -2.62
N VAL A 115 13.56 -7.00 -1.53
CA VAL A 115 13.67 -5.53 -1.62
C VAL A 115 14.94 -5.12 -2.37
N GLU A 116 16.08 -5.75 -2.09
CA GLU A 116 17.35 -5.48 -2.76
C GLU A 116 17.30 -5.78 -4.27
N ALA A 117 16.57 -6.82 -4.67
CA ALA A 117 16.39 -7.17 -6.07
C ALA A 117 15.46 -6.22 -6.84
N HIS A 118 14.59 -5.49 -6.13
CA HIS A 118 13.52 -4.68 -6.70
C HIS A 118 13.41 -3.27 -6.08
N PRO A 119 14.51 -2.48 -6.01
CA PRO A 119 14.54 -1.20 -5.29
C PRO A 119 13.69 -0.10 -5.94
N ASP A 120 13.32 -0.26 -7.21
CA ASP A 120 12.42 0.64 -7.93
C ASP A 120 10.95 0.39 -7.57
N ALA A 121 10.62 -0.77 -6.96
CA ALA A 121 9.25 -1.18 -6.65
C ALA A 121 8.98 -1.31 -5.14
N PHE A 122 9.97 -1.72 -4.34
CA PHE A 122 9.82 -1.97 -2.92
C PHE A 122 10.89 -1.26 -2.11
N GLU A 123 10.56 -0.88 -0.88
CA GLU A 123 11.54 -0.30 0.06
C GLU A 123 11.20 -0.66 1.51
N LEU A 124 12.24 -0.89 2.32
CA LEU A 124 12.09 -1.15 3.75
C LEU A 124 11.67 0.12 4.49
N ALA A 125 10.68 -0.03 5.37
CA ALA A 125 10.25 1.02 6.29
C ALA A 125 10.57 0.61 7.73
N TYR A 126 11.05 1.58 8.52
CA TYR A 126 11.35 1.41 9.95
C TYR A 126 10.53 2.36 10.82
N THR A 127 9.96 3.40 10.21
CA THR A 127 9.16 4.43 10.84
C THR A 127 7.91 4.74 10.01
N ALA A 128 6.94 5.44 10.61
CA ALA A 128 5.79 5.94 9.86
C ALA A 128 6.20 6.94 8.77
N ASP A 129 7.19 7.79 9.04
CA ASP A 129 7.72 8.76 8.09
C ASP A 129 8.33 8.08 6.85
N ASP A 130 8.96 6.90 7.03
CA ASP A 130 9.44 6.09 5.90
C ASP A 130 8.26 5.66 5.02
N ALA A 131 7.16 5.21 5.62
CA ALA A 131 6.00 4.76 4.86
C ALA A 131 5.42 5.89 3.98
N GLU A 132 5.26 7.09 4.54
CA GLU A 132 4.80 8.26 3.78
C GLU A 132 5.74 8.61 2.63
N ARG A 133 7.06 8.62 2.88
CA ARG A 133 8.08 8.91 1.88
C ARG A 133 8.09 7.86 0.75
N ILE A 134 8.06 6.58 1.10
CA ILE A 134 8.10 5.45 0.14
C ILE A 134 6.91 5.51 -0.82
N VAL A 135 5.71 5.82 -0.31
CA VAL A 135 4.51 5.99 -1.14
C VAL A 135 4.63 7.22 -2.04
N ALA A 136 5.16 8.32 -1.53
CA ALA A 136 5.41 9.52 -2.34
C ALA A 136 6.42 9.27 -3.49
N GLU A 137 7.33 8.31 -3.31
CA GLU A 137 8.27 7.83 -4.34
C GLU A 137 7.64 6.82 -5.32
N GLY A 138 6.39 6.40 -5.09
CA GLY A 138 5.67 5.43 -5.93
C GLY A 138 6.02 3.97 -5.66
N LYS A 139 6.70 3.68 -4.55
CA LYS A 139 7.13 2.33 -4.16
C LYS A 139 6.17 1.69 -3.15
N ARG A 140 6.39 0.41 -2.87
CA ARG A 140 5.63 -0.35 -1.87
C ARG A 140 6.37 -0.45 -0.54
N ILE A 141 5.63 -0.20 0.53
CA ILE A 141 6.11 -0.22 1.91
C ILE A 141 6.36 -1.66 2.35
N VAL A 142 7.55 -1.91 2.87
CA VAL A 142 7.94 -3.19 3.48
C VAL A 142 8.36 -2.95 4.93
N PHE A 143 7.41 -3.00 5.86
CA PHE A 143 7.74 -3.27 7.26
C PHE A 143 7.98 -4.76 7.44
N GLN A 144 8.89 -5.14 8.33
CA GLN A 144 9.02 -6.53 8.77
C GLN A 144 8.24 -6.75 10.07
N SER A 145 7.51 -7.85 10.15
CA SER A 145 6.84 -8.30 11.37
C SER A 145 7.24 -9.73 11.71
N ILE A 146 7.02 -10.14 12.96
CA ILE A 146 7.22 -11.52 13.42
C ILE A 146 5.85 -12.08 13.80
N GLU A 147 5.50 -13.22 13.20
CA GLU A 147 4.38 -14.04 13.66
C GLU A 147 4.92 -15.29 14.34
N ASN A 148 4.53 -15.45 15.61
CA ASN A 148 5.04 -16.43 16.56
C ASN A 148 6.51 -16.20 16.98
N SER A 149 6.69 -15.65 18.19
CA SER A 149 8.00 -15.45 18.84
C SER A 149 8.53 -16.71 19.55
N TYR A 150 8.26 -17.88 18.98
CA TYR A 150 8.84 -19.15 19.39
C TYR A 150 10.36 -19.26 19.12
N PRO A 151 10.91 -18.68 18.03
CA PRO A 151 12.35 -18.50 17.83
C PRO A 151 13.11 -17.76 18.95
#